data_AF-A0A377E9L1-F1
#
_entry.id   AF-A0A377E9L1-F1
#
_cell.length_a   1.000
_cell.length_b   1.000
_cell.length_c   1.000
_cell.angle_alpha   90.00
_cell.angle_beta   90.00
_cell.angle_gamma   90.00
#
_symmetry.space_group_name_H-M   'P 1'
#
loop_
_entity.id
_entity.type
_entity.pdbx_description
1 polymer ?
#
loop_
_entity_poly.entity_id
_entity_poly.type
_entity_poly.pdbx_seq_one_letter_code
_entity_poly.pdbx_strand_id
1 'polypeptide(L)' 'MAKPTPAESAMNVTRFIRAQTLVMLEKVEALDFDDLTALAEKLHDDAEKLERLVTDRVKNG' A
#
# COMPACT_ATOMS: atom_id res chain seq x y z
N MET A 1 -11.43 -17.96 -16.61
CA MET A 1 -10.59 -16.76 -16.50
C MET A 1 -9.15 -17.21 -16.33
N ALA A 2 -8.19 -16.62 -17.04
CA ALA A 2 -6.77 -16.94 -16.84
C ALA A 2 -6.31 -16.41 -15.47
N LYS A 3 -5.38 -17.11 -14.82
CA LYS A 3 -4.78 -16.62 -13.57
C LYS A 3 -3.88 -15.41 -13.88
N PRO A 4 -3.82 -14.40 -13.00
CA PRO A 4 -2.91 -13.29 -13.18
C PRO A 4 -1.46 -13.79 -13.16
N THR A 5 -0.63 -13.17 -13.98
CA THR A 5 0.83 -13.34 -13.95
C THR A 5 1.40 -12.86 -12.60
N PRO A 6 2.65 -13.26 -12.24
CA PRO A 6 3.31 -12.72 -11.06
C PRO A 6 3.40 -11.19 -11.04
N ALA A 7 3.63 -10.57 -12.21
CA ALA A 7 3.72 -9.12 -12.35
C ALA A 7 2.37 -8.42 -12.10
N GLU A 8 1.29 -8.94 -12.70
CA GLU A 8 -0.07 -8.45 -12.43
C GLU A 8 -0.45 -8.66 -10.97
N SER A 9 -0.08 -9.80 -10.39
CA SER A 9 -0.32 -10.10 -8.97
C SER A 9 0.43 -9.12 -8.06
N ALA A 10 1.69 -8.82 -8.34
CA ALA A 10 2.47 -7.86 -7.57
C ALA A 10 1.86 -6.46 -7.61
N MET A 11 1.48 -5.95 -8.79
CA MET A 11 0.81 -4.65 -8.92
C MET A 11 -0.54 -4.61 -8.20
N ASN A 12 -1.30 -5.72 -8.24
CA ASN A 12 -2.59 -5.79 -7.57
C ASN A 12 -2.45 -5.81 -6.05
N VAL A 13 -1.48 -6.58 -5.53
CA VAL A 13 -1.23 -6.67 -4.08
C VAL A 13 -0.67 -5.36 -3.53
N THR A 14 0.26 -4.69 -4.22
CA THR A 14 0.78 -3.41 -3.73
C THR A 14 -0.27 -2.31 -3.73
N ARG A 15 -1.14 -2.24 -4.75
CA ARG A 15 -2.29 -1.34 -4.77
C ARG A 15 -3.28 -1.64 -3.64
N PHE A 16 -3.55 -2.92 -3.40
CA PHE A 16 -4.41 -3.35 -2.29
C PHE A 16 -3.83 -2.92 -0.95
N ILE A 17 -2.54 -3.19 -0.70
CA ILE A 17 -1.88 -2.80 0.55
C ILE A 17 -1.93 -1.29 0.74
N ARG A 18 -1.58 -0.47 -0.26
CA ARG A 18 -1.68 0.99 -0.16
C ARG A 18 -3.10 1.44 0.22
N ALA A 19 -4.12 0.87 -0.40
CA ALA A 19 -5.51 1.19 -0.08
C ALA A 19 -5.89 0.79 1.36
N GLN A 20 -5.44 -0.38 1.82
CA GLN A 20 -5.74 -0.84 3.19
C GLN A 20 -4.96 -0.09 4.26
N THR A 21 -3.73 0.35 3.98
CA THR A 21 -2.97 1.18 4.93
C THR A 21 -3.59 2.56 5.12
N LEU A 22 -4.22 3.13 4.09
CA LEU A 22 -5.02 4.36 4.21
C LEU A 22 -6.24 4.15 5.11
N VAL A 23 -7.04 3.11 4.86
CA VAL A 23 -8.21 2.78 5.69
C VAL A 23 -7.81 2.48 7.14
N MET A 24 -6.63 1.87 7.34
CA MET A 24 -6.09 1.63 8.67
C MET A 24 -5.67 2.95 9.35
N LEU A 25 -5.01 3.85 8.63
CA LEU A 25 -4.64 5.17 9.14
C LEU A 25 -5.87 5.93 9.63
N GLU A 26 -6.94 6.03 8.83
CA GLU A 26 -8.20 6.68 9.22
C GLU A 26 -8.80 6.08 10.52
N LYS A 27 -8.68 4.75 10.69
CA LYS A 27 -9.17 4.05 11.89
C LYS A 27 -8.29 4.31 13.11
N VAL A 28 -6.98 4.40 12.93
CA VAL A 28 -6.01 4.65 14.00
C VAL A 28 -6.06 6.10 14.45
N GLU A 29 -6.17 7.05 13.52
CA GLU A 29 -6.40 8.47 13.79
C GLU A 29 -7.63 8.68 14.69
N ALA A 30 -8.70 7.92 14.47
CA ALA A 30 -9.91 7.98 15.28
C ALA A 30 -9.74 7.47 16.73
N LEU A 31 -8.64 6.80 17.05
CA LEU A 31 -8.33 6.34 18.42
C LEU A 31 -7.59 7.40 19.25
N ASP A 32 -7.12 8.49 18.63
CA ASP A 32 -6.42 9.60 19.30
C ASP A 32 -5.13 9.16 20.03
N PHE A 33 -4.40 8.21 19.43
CA PHE A 33 -3.10 7.75 19.89
C PHE A 33 -2.00 8.25 18.94
N ASP A 34 -1.37 9.37 19.30
CA ASP A 34 -0.36 10.05 18.48
C ASP A 34 0.74 9.12 17.95
N ASP A 35 1.23 8.20 18.79
CA ASP A 35 2.29 7.26 18.43
C ASP A 35 1.84 6.24 17.38
N LEU A 36 0.61 5.75 17.49
CA LEU A 36 0.05 4.82 16.51
C LEU A 36 -0.31 5.53 15.21
N THR A 37 -0.82 6.77 15.26
CA THR A 37 -1.10 7.58 14.07
C THR A 37 0.19 7.81 13.28
N ALA A 38 1.27 8.25 13.94
CA ALA A 38 2.56 8.43 13.29
C ALA A 38 3.11 7.14 12.67
N LEU A 39 2.91 5.99 13.34
CA LEU A 39 3.30 4.69 12.79
C LEU A 39 2.46 4.30 11.56
N ALA A 40 1.14 4.56 11.60
CA ALA A 40 0.24 4.27 10.49
C ALA A 40 0.51 5.15 9.27
N GLU A 41 0.82 6.43 9.47
CA GLU A 41 1.24 7.37 8.41
C GLU A 41 2.49 6.85 7.70
N LYS A 42 3.54 6.53 8.46
CA LYS A 42 4.78 5.98 7.89
C LYS A 42 4.53 4.70 7.10
N LEU A 43 3.66 3.81 7.60
CA LEU A 43 3.31 2.59 6.89
C LEU A 43 2.54 2.87 5.59
N HIS A 44 1.68 3.89 5.56
CA HIS A 44 1.00 4.32 4.35
C HIS A 44 1.97 4.89 3.31
N ASP A 45 2.90 5.75 3.72
CA ASP A 45 3.94 6.31 2.85
C ASP A 45 4.83 5.21 2.21
N ASP A 46 5.27 4.25 3.03
CA ASP A 46 6.06 3.11 2.56
C ASP A 46 5.26 2.24 1.56
N ALA A 47 3.94 2.07 1.78
CA ALA A 47 3.07 1.34 0.87
C ALA A 47 2.87 2.07 -0.47
N GLU A 48 2.69 3.39 -0.46
CA GLU A 48 2.60 4.21 -1.68
C GLU A 48 3.91 4.13 -2.48
N LYS A 49 5.05 4.28 -1.80
CA LYS A 49 6.37 4.14 -2.42
C LYS A 49 6.55 2.76 -3.05
N LEU A 50 6.13 1.70 -2.37
CA LEU A 50 6.23 0.34 -2.89
C LEU A 50 5.36 0.13 -4.13
N GLU A 51 4.10 0.60 -4.12
CA GLU A 51 3.23 0.51 -5.30
C GLU A 51 3.86 1.23 -6.50
N ARG A 52 4.37 2.43 -6.31
CA ARG A 52 5.03 3.21 -7.38
C ARG A 52 6.22 2.45 -7.95
N LEU A 53 7.15 1.99 -7.10
CA LEU A 53 8.34 1.28 -7.54
C LEU A 53 8.02 -0.02 -8.28
N VAL A 54 7.05 -0.80 -7.79
CA VAL A 54 6.61 -2.04 -8.46
C VAL A 54 5.95 -1.71 -9.79
N THR A 55 5.07 -0.71 -9.85
CA THR A 55 4.40 -0.30 -11.08
C THR A 55 5.40 0.15 -12.13
N ASP A 56 6.38 0.98 -11.75
CA ASP A 56 7.41 1.47 -12.66
C ASP A 56 8.27 0.31 -13.18
N ARG A 57 8.67 -0.61 -12.30
CA ARG A 57 9.49 -1.76 -12.67
C ARG A 57 8.76 -2.75 -13.58
N VAL A 58 7.46 -2.93 -13.39
CA VAL A 58 6.66 -3.85 -14.21
C VAL A 58 6.32 -3.25 -15.57
N LYS A 59 6.11 -1.92 -15.66
CA LYS A 59 5.74 -1.26 -16.91
C LYS A 59 6.94 -0.86 -17.78
N ASN A 60 8.07 -0.52 -17.18
CA ASN A 60 9.23 0.06 -17.87
C ASN A 60 10.49 -0.82 -17.82
N GLY A 61 10.43 -1.97 -17.13
CA GLY A 61 11.56 -2.88 -16.91
C GLY A 61 11.50 -4.17 -17.70
#